data_AF-A0A0L0UIE7-F1
#
_entry.id   AF-A0A0L0UIE7-F1
#
_cell.length_a   1.000
_cell.length_b   1.000
_cell.length_c   1.000
_cell.angle_alpha   90.00
_cell.angle_beta   90.00
_cell.angle_gamma   90.00
#
_symmetry.space_group_name_H-M   'P 1'
#
loop_
_entity.id
_entity.type
_entity.pdbx_description
1 polymer ?
#
loop_
_entity_poly.entity_id
_entity_poly.type
_entity_poly.pdbx_seq_one_letter_code
_entity_poly.pdbx_strand_id
1 'polypeptide(L)'
;MQNRLEVCLDGNFQHRHQSKAGRNHLPVVTPRIFLKQSYVDKVSREIIDAETVDMTPEQTDRCTDAHKAANDKRNESTWKGCDDTGIMGCCCRHDAVIYLANIFKSGEQRHFPMALIKRLLADIEPKRPVGFLY
;
A
#
# COMPACT_ATOMS: atom_id res chain seq x y z
N MET A 1 11.02 29.66 -3.62
CA MET A 1 10.40 28.39 -3.18
C MET A 1 9.99 27.63 -4.43
N GLN A 2 10.69 26.55 -4.77
CA GLN A 2 10.40 25.77 -5.98
C GLN A 2 9.08 25.00 -5.82
N ASN A 3 8.29 24.91 -6.88
CA ASN A 3 6.98 24.25 -7.00
C ASN A 3 7.07 22.71 -6.82
N ARG A 4 7.55 22.26 -5.65
CA ARG A 4 7.68 20.84 -5.28
C ARG A 4 6.37 20.34 -4.68
N LEU A 5 5.92 19.18 -5.12
CA LEU A 5 4.84 18.44 -4.46
C LEU A 5 5.44 17.61 -3.32
N GLU A 6 4.90 17.73 -2.11
CA GLU A 6 5.32 16.92 -0.97
C GLU A 6 4.13 16.07 -0.53
N VAL A 7 4.37 14.76 -0.42
CA VAL A 7 3.37 13.79 0.01
C VAL A 7 3.92 12.89 1.10
N CYS A 8 3.07 12.53 2.06
CA CYS A 8 3.34 11.61 3.14
C CYS A 8 2.62 10.29 2.89
N LEU A 9 3.28 9.18 3.18
CA LEU A 9 2.79 7.83 3.00
C LEU A 9 2.87 7.11 4.35
N ASP A 10 1.77 6.54 4.83
CA ASP A 10 1.75 5.77 6.09
C ASP A 10 0.67 4.68 6.09
N GLY A 11 0.89 3.63 6.87
CA GLY A 11 -0.01 2.51 7.08
C GLY A 11 -0.83 2.64 8.36
N ASN A 12 -2.15 2.79 8.24
CA ASN A 12 -3.06 2.80 9.39
C ASN A 12 -3.72 1.42 9.61
N PHE A 13 -3.33 0.73 10.68
CA PHE A 13 -3.86 -0.59 11.08
C PHE A 13 -5.00 -0.55 12.11
N GLN A 14 -5.46 0.63 12.49
CA GLN A 14 -6.65 0.80 13.34
C GLN A 14 -7.93 0.70 12.51
N HIS A 15 -7.87 1.09 11.23
CA HIS A 15 -8.97 0.93 10.28
C HIS A 15 -9.00 -0.50 9.74
N ARG A 16 -9.99 -1.29 10.16
CA ARG A 16 -10.13 -2.70 9.79
C ARG A 16 -11.54 -2.98 9.33
N HIS A 17 -11.66 -3.84 8.32
CA HIS A 17 -12.95 -4.34 7.89
C HIS A 17 -13.12 -5.79 8.34
N GLN A 18 -14.07 -6.03 9.25
CA GLN A 18 -14.44 -7.39 9.66
C GLN A 18 -15.24 -8.04 8.52
N SER A 19 -14.79 -9.20 8.02
CA SER A 19 -15.43 -9.98 6.94
C SER A 19 -16.90 -10.32 7.22
N LYS A 20 -17.29 -10.37 8.51
CA LYS A 20 -18.65 -10.66 8.97
C LYS A 20 -19.46 -9.41 9.33
N ALA A 21 -18.87 -8.22 9.21
CA ALA A 21 -19.59 -6.97 9.43
C ALA A 21 -20.50 -6.67 8.23
N GLY A 22 -21.79 -6.45 8.51
CA GLY A 22 -22.79 -6.12 7.50
C GLY A 22 -23.32 -7.36 6.76
N ARG A 23 -24.57 -7.74 7.05
CA ARG A 23 -25.37 -8.66 6.21
C ARG A 23 -26.13 -7.88 5.11
N ASN A 24 -25.56 -6.79 4.63
CA ASN A 24 -26.28 -5.85 3.76
C ASN A 24 -26.05 -6.22 2.30
N HIS A 25 -27.17 -6.48 1.61
CA HIS A 25 -27.28 -7.05 0.26
C HIS A 25 -26.89 -6.07 -0.86
N LEU A 26 -26.18 -4.99 -0.55
CA LEU A 26 -25.75 -3.98 -1.51
C LEU A 26 -24.28 -4.20 -1.86
N PRO A 27 -23.90 -4.03 -3.15
CA PRO A 27 -22.50 -4.12 -3.55
C PRO A 27 -21.64 -3.09 -2.81
N VAL A 28 -20.44 -3.49 -2.41
CA VAL A 28 -19.44 -2.57 -1.85
C VAL A 28 -19.09 -1.52 -2.90
N VAL A 29 -19.31 -0.25 -2.57
CA VAL A 29 -18.91 0.87 -3.42
C VAL A 29 -17.60 1.44 -2.88
N THR A 30 -16.52 1.21 -3.61
CA THR A 30 -15.21 1.76 -3.25
C THR A 30 -15.04 3.17 -3.84
N PRO A 31 -14.71 4.19 -3.03
CA PRO A 31 -14.43 5.54 -3.53
C PRO A 31 -13.28 5.56 -4.55
N ARG A 32 -13.30 6.52 -5.48
CA ARG A 32 -12.28 6.63 -6.56
C ARG A 32 -10.86 6.88 -6.06
N ILE A 33 -10.71 7.41 -4.85
CA ILE A 33 -9.41 7.61 -4.21
C ILE A 33 -8.74 6.30 -3.79
N PHE A 34 -9.49 5.20 -3.71
CA PHE A 34 -8.91 3.89 -3.44
C PHE A 34 -8.36 3.27 -4.73
N LEU A 35 -7.12 2.80 -4.66
CA LEU A 35 -6.56 1.91 -5.67
C LEU A 35 -7.28 0.58 -5.61
N LYS A 36 -7.58 0.02 -6.78
CA LYS A 36 -8.09 -1.35 -6.90
C LYS A 36 -7.01 -2.33 -6.46
N GLN A 37 -7.41 -3.40 -5.78
CA GLN A 37 -6.49 -4.46 -5.36
C GLN A 37 -5.67 -5.01 -6.53
N SER A 38 -6.28 -5.21 -7.69
CA SER A 38 -5.59 -5.69 -8.90
C SER A 38 -4.44 -4.79 -9.37
N TYR A 39 -4.49 -3.49 -9.09
CA TYR A 39 -3.38 -2.59 -9.38
C TYR A 39 -2.24 -2.77 -8.38
N VAL A 40 -2.56 -2.92 -7.09
CA VAL A 40 -1.58 -3.21 -6.03
C VAL A 40 -0.88 -4.55 -6.31
N ASP A 41 -1.63 -5.58 -6.70
CA ASP A 41 -1.10 -6.90 -7.05
C ASP A 41 -0.20 -6.86 -8.29
N LYS A 42 -0.51 -5.97 -9.25
CA LYS A 42 0.35 -5.73 -10.41
C LYS A 42 1.69 -5.13 -9.98
N VAL A 43 1.67 -4.13 -9.10
CA VAL A 43 2.90 -3.49 -8.59
C VAL A 43 3.72 -4.47 -7.75
N SER A 44 3.07 -5.34 -6.97
CA SER A 44 3.75 -6.41 -6.24
C SER A 44 4.50 -7.35 -7.18
N ARG A 45 3.87 -7.79 -8.28
CA ARG A 45 4.54 -8.59 -9.33
C ARG A 45 5.69 -7.84 -9.99
N GLU A 46 5.52 -6.56 -10.33
CA GLU A 46 6.59 -5.76 -10.94
C GLU A 46 7.82 -5.63 -10.02
N ILE A 47 7.61 -5.58 -8.69
CA ILE A 47 8.70 -5.57 -7.72
C ILE A 47 9.41 -6.92 -7.69
N ILE A 48 8.65 -8.02 -7.61
CA ILE A 48 9.20 -9.39 -7.64
C ILE A 48 10.00 -9.62 -8.92
N ASP A 49 9.42 -9.28 -10.07
CA ASP A 49 10.06 -9.42 -11.38
C ASP A 49 11.39 -8.65 -11.39
N ALA A 50 11.39 -7.38 -10.96
CA ALA A 50 12.60 -6.55 -10.90
C ALA A 50 13.68 -7.10 -9.94
N GLU A 51 13.28 -7.71 -8.83
CA GLU A 51 14.21 -8.34 -7.88
C GLU A 51 14.82 -9.63 -8.45
N THR A 52 14.08 -10.37 -9.27
CA THR A 52 14.55 -11.64 -9.85
C THR A 52 15.46 -11.49 -11.07
N VAL A 53 15.56 -10.29 -11.66
CA VAL A 53 16.35 -10.05 -12.88
C VAL A 53 17.86 -10.25 -12.67
N ASP A 54 18.39 -10.03 -11.45
CA ASP A 54 19.84 -10.05 -11.17
C ASP A 54 20.24 -10.90 -9.94
N MET A 55 19.36 -11.77 -9.44
CA MET A 55 19.62 -12.58 -8.24
C MET A 55 19.55 -14.10 -8.49
N THR A 56 20.46 -14.87 -7.87
CA THR A 56 20.27 -16.32 -7.74
C THR A 56 19.18 -16.61 -6.70
N PRO A 57 18.47 -17.76 -6.76
CA PRO A 57 17.39 -18.10 -5.83
C PRO A 57 17.78 -18.01 -4.35
N GLU A 58 19.05 -18.22 -4.01
CA GLU A 58 19.55 -18.11 -2.63
C GLU A 58 19.70 -16.67 -2.12
N GLN A 59 19.77 -15.67 -3.02
CA GLN A 59 19.93 -14.26 -2.66
C GLN A 59 18.58 -13.55 -2.45
N THR A 60 17.52 -14.03 -3.12
CA THR A 60 16.16 -13.46 -3.06
C THR A 60 15.54 -13.56 -1.66
N ASP A 61 15.91 -14.57 -0.89
CA ASP A 61 15.32 -14.88 0.41
C ASP A 61 15.80 -13.93 1.53
N ARG A 62 17.07 -13.51 1.48
CA ARG A 62 17.70 -12.72 2.55
C ARG A 62 17.12 -11.31 2.71
N CYS A 63 16.66 -10.68 1.64
CA CYS A 63 16.09 -9.33 1.70
C CYS A 63 14.59 -9.33 2.06
N THR A 64 13.86 -10.39 1.72
CA THR A 64 12.43 -10.52 2.00
C THR A 64 12.17 -10.66 3.51
N ASP A 65 13.04 -11.35 4.22
CA ASP A 65 12.97 -11.44 5.69
C ASP A 65 13.48 -10.19 6.42
N ALA A 66 14.40 -9.43 5.82
CA ALA A 66 14.98 -8.24 6.44
C ALA A 66 14.05 -7.00 6.40
N HIS A 67 13.17 -6.91 5.39
CA HIS A 67 12.21 -5.80 5.24
C HIS A 67 10.84 -6.10 5.87
N LYS A 68 10.83 -6.59 7.10
CA LYS A 68 9.62 -6.64 7.94
C LYS A 68 9.58 -5.41 8.83
N ALA A 69 8.75 -4.43 8.49
CA ALA A 69 8.47 -3.29 9.37
C ALA A 69 7.86 -3.81 10.69
N ALA A 70 8.24 -3.16 11.80
CA ALA A 70 8.09 -3.68 13.16
C ALA A 70 6.62 -3.85 13.62
N ASN A 71 5.97 -4.99 13.30
CA ASN A 71 4.91 -5.59 14.14
C ASN A 71 4.50 -7.02 13.73
N ASP A 72 5.40 -8.01 13.78
CA ASP A 72 5.02 -9.43 13.59
C ASP A 72 4.31 -10.04 14.83
N LYS A 73 4.01 -9.23 15.86
CA LYS A 73 3.21 -9.68 17.02
C LYS A 73 1.71 -9.69 16.74
N ARG A 74 1.25 -9.22 15.59
CA ARG A 74 -0.14 -9.34 15.13
C ARG A 74 -0.23 -10.41 14.04
N ASN A 75 -0.07 -11.66 14.46
CA ASN A 75 -0.16 -12.85 13.60
C ASN A 75 -1.53 -12.99 12.90
N GLU A 76 -1.58 -13.83 11.87
CA GLU A 76 -2.80 -14.30 11.17
C GLU A 76 -3.96 -14.69 12.11
N SER A 77 -3.67 -15.14 13.34
CA SER A 77 -4.69 -15.54 14.31
C SER A 77 -5.49 -14.36 14.88
N THR A 78 -4.96 -13.13 14.83
CA THR A 78 -5.69 -11.90 15.20
C THR A 78 -6.64 -11.43 14.09
N TRP A 79 -6.42 -11.88 12.86
CA TRP A 79 -7.10 -11.41 11.64
C TRP A 79 -8.14 -12.37 11.09
N LYS A 80 -8.41 -13.48 11.80
CA LYS A 80 -9.24 -14.60 11.34
C LYS A 80 -10.69 -14.22 10.97
N GLY A 81 -11.09 -12.97 11.18
CA GLY A 81 -12.39 -12.41 10.78
C GLY A 81 -12.33 -11.06 10.06
N CYS A 82 -11.16 -10.58 9.63
CA CYS A 82 -11.02 -9.33 8.85
C CYS A 82 -10.60 -9.61 7.41
N ASP A 83 -11.21 -8.91 6.45
CA ASP A 83 -10.78 -8.94 5.05
C ASP A 83 -9.74 -7.86 4.78
N ASP A 84 -9.94 -6.64 5.28
CA ASP A 84 -8.93 -5.59 5.28
C ASP A 84 -8.32 -5.44 6.68
N THR A 85 -7.00 -5.54 6.76
CA THR A 85 -6.20 -5.48 8.00
C THR A 85 -5.68 -4.07 8.30
N GLY A 86 -5.76 -3.17 7.32
CA GLY A 86 -5.34 -1.77 7.43
C GLY A 86 -5.63 -0.98 6.16
N ILE A 87 -5.23 0.29 6.17
CA ILE A 87 -5.27 1.19 5.01
C ILE A 87 -3.90 1.83 4.85
N MET A 88 -3.32 1.73 3.66
CA MET A 88 -2.16 2.53 3.26
C MET A 88 -2.65 3.86 2.68
N GLY A 89 -2.18 4.99 3.19
CA GLY A 89 -2.57 6.33 2.74
C GLY A 89 -1.43 7.10 2.08
N CYS A 90 -1.79 7.94 1.10
CA CYS A 90 -0.95 8.98 0.51
C CYS A 90 -1.65 10.33 0.71
N CYS A 91 -1.04 11.20 1.52
CA CYS A 91 -1.61 12.49 1.91
C CYS A 91 -0.70 13.63 1.47
N CYS A 92 -1.29 14.76 1.07
CA CYS A 92 -0.50 15.98 0.86
C CYS A 92 -0.21 16.68 2.20
N ARG A 93 0.72 17.64 2.15
CA ARG A 93 1.07 18.59 3.22
C ARG A 93 -0.08 19.44 3.80
N HIS A 94 -1.29 19.38 3.24
CA HIS A 94 -2.50 20.03 3.78
C HIS A 94 -3.44 19.03 4.49
N ASP A 95 -2.94 17.84 4.85
CA ASP A 95 -3.72 16.78 5.50
C ASP A 95 -4.89 16.25 4.64
N ALA A 96 -4.80 16.42 3.32
CA ALA A 96 -5.77 15.90 2.37
C ALA A 96 -5.26 14.59 1.76
N VAL A 97 -6.10 13.55 1.84
CA VAL A 97 -5.87 12.25 1.21
C VAL A 97 -5.92 12.38 -0.31
N ILE A 98 -4.88 11.90 -0.98
CA ILE A 98 -4.80 11.82 -2.44
C ILE A 98 -5.24 10.42 -2.89
N TYR A 99 -4.57 9.39 -2.37
CA TYR A 99 -4.85 7.99 -2.70
C TYR A 99 -4.81 7.11 -1.46
N LEU A 100 -5.61 6.04 -1.49
CA LEU A 100 -5.68 4.99 -0.47
C LEU A 100 -5.50 3.62 -1.11
N ALA A 101 -4.98 2.65 -0.36
CA ALA A 101 -5.03 1.24 -0.73
C ALA A 101 -5.41 0.41 0.50
N ASN A 102 -6.30 -0.56 0.31
CA ASN A 102 -6.59 -1.51 1.37
C ASN A 102 -5.38 -2.42 1.58
N ILE A 103 -5.01 -2.65 2.84
CA ILE A 103 -4.06 -3.69 3.21
C ILE A 103 -4.88 -4.96 3.42
N PHE A 104 -4.84 -5.87 2.45
CA PHE A 104 -5.65 -7.09 2.48
C PHE A 104 -4.90 -8.25 3.15
N LYS A 105 -5.43 -8.74 4.28
CA LYS A 105 -4.93 -9.92 5.02
C LYS A 105 -3.40 -9.99 5.21
N SER A 106 -2.74 -8.85 5.33
CA SER A 106 -1.28 -8.77 5.44
C SER A 106 -0.83 -7.65 6.37
N GLY A 107 0.48 -7.56 6.62
CA GLY A 107 1.12 -6.39 7.20
C GLY A 107 1.40 -5.33 6.13
N GLU A 108 2.05 -4.23 6.53
CA GLU A 108 2.54 -3.25 5.56
C GLU A 108 3.72 -3.82 4.79
N GLN A 109 3.55 -3.89 3.47
CA GLN A 109 4.52 -4.40 2.50
C GLN A 109 4.89 -3.31 1.52
N ARG A 110 6.12 -3.35 0.98
CA ARG A 110 6.69 -2.35 0.05
C ARG A 110 5.83 -2.05 -1.18
N HIS A 111 4.99 -2.99 -1.63
CA HIS A 111 4.14 -2.78 -2.80
C HIS A 111 2.99 -1.79 -2.56
N PHE A 112 2.55 -1.55 -1.32
CA PHE A 112 1.50 -0.58 -1.01
C PHE A 112 1.96 0.88 -1.22
N PRO A 113 3.03 1.38 -0.54
CA PRO A 113 3.54 2.72 -0.82
C PRO A 113 3.95 2.86 -2.29
N MET A 114 4.56 1.82 -2.89
CA MET A 114 4.96 1.86 -4.29
C MET A 114 3.77 2.03 -5.25
N ALA A 115 2.64 1.36 -4.99
CA ALA A 115 1.45 1.51 -5.81
C ALA A 115 0.89 2.95 -5.73
N LEU A 116 0.88 3.55 -4.55
CA LEU A 116 0.44 4.94 -4.37
C LEU A 116 1.39 5.92 -5.07
N ILE A 117 2.71 5.71 -4.97
CA ILE A 117 3.73 6.51 -5.65
C ILE A 117 3.54 6.43 -7.17
N LYS A 118 3.43 5.22 -7.73
CA LYS A 118 3.26 5.03 -9.19
C LYS A 118 1.97 5.64 -9.70
N ARG A 119 0.88 5.53 -8.94
CA ARG A 119 -0.37 6.20 -9.29
C ARG A 119 -0.19 7.71 -9.29
N LEU A 120 0.37 8.28 -8.23
CA LEU A 120 0.60 9.71 -8.12
C LEU A 120 1.44 10.25 -9.29
N LEU A 121 2.58 9.60 -9.57
CA LEU A 121 3.48 10.01 -10.66
C LEU A 121 2.83 9.94 -12.03
N ALA A 122 1.85 9.05 -12.23
CA ALA A 122 1.09 8.95 -13.48
C ALA A 122 0.05 10.07 -13.67
N ASP A 123 -0.41 10.70 -12.58
CA ASP A 123 -1.48 11.70 -12.61
C ASP A 123 -0.96 13.15 -12.49
N ILE A 124 0.34 13.35 -12.21
CA ILE A 124 0.98 14.67 -12.10
C ILE A 124 1.81 15.03 -13.33
N GLU A 125 2.30 16.27 -13.39
CA GLU A 125 3.14 16.74 -14.49
C GLU A 125 4.50 16.01 -14.53
N PRO A 126 4.97 15.48 -15.67
CA PRO A 126 6.14 14.58 -15.76
C PRO A 126 7.46 15.11 -15.21
N LYS A 127 7.61 16.43 -15.06
CA LYS A 127 8.84 17.09 -14.58
C LYS A 127 8.65 17.81 -13.25
N ARG A 128 7.49 17.63 -12.60
CA ARG A 128 7.24 18.24 -11.30
C ARG A 128 8.13 17.59 -10.24
N PRO A 129 8.92 18.37 -9.48
CA PRO A 129 9.66 17.81 -8.37
C PRO A 129 8.69 17.24 -7.33
N VAL A 130 8.92 16.00 -6.89
CA VAL A 130 8.12 15.35 -5.83
C VAL A 130 9.03 14.91 -4.69
N GLY A 131 8.62 15.19 -3.45
CA GLY A 131 9.20 14.63 -2.24
C GLY A 131 8.22 13.66 -1.58
N PHE A 132 8.73 12.50 -1.17
CA PHE A 132 7.98 11.49 -0.45
C PHE A 132 8.50 11.42 0.99
N LEU A 133 7.60 11.46 1.96
CA LEU A 133 7.86 11.16 3.35
C LEU A 133 7.18 9.83 3.68
N TYR A 134 7.91 8.90 4.28
CA TYR A 134 7.44 7.58 4.70
C TYR A 134 8.03 7.30 6.08
#